data_AF-A0A3P3YNQ3-F1
#
_entry.id   AF-A0A3P3YNQ3-F1
#
_cell.length_a   1.000
_cell.length_b   1.000
_cell.length_c   1.000
_cell.angle_alpha   90.00
_cell.angle_beta   90.00
_cell.angle_gamma   90.00
#
_symmetry.space_group_name_H-M   'P 1'
#
loop_
_entity.id
_entity.type
_entity.pdbx_description
1 polymer ?
#
loop_
_entity_poly.entity_id
_entity_poly.type
_entity_poly.pdbx_seq_one_letter_code
_entity_poly.pdbx_strand_id
1 'polypeptide(L)'
;MPDAHAVLGDHGVLPLMVAAAWYSVMYLLKTPRRTSSLSGKAWVDELLAGNHRRFREVMRMEPETFHQLKLLLLDKDLLRPSRWVSVEEKLAIFLFIAGHAASNRDAQERFQRSGWTITRCFNEVLRARDTAQSKMVSVLQGLFRNRKSFVQQASEMAKLRLQLRNTVSNSRLSTTG
;
A
#
# COMPACT_ATOMS: atom_id res chain seq x y z
N MET A 1 -24.43 68.70 -2.39
CA MET A 1 -23.29 67.76 -2.41
C MET A 1 -23.43 66.88 -1.19
N PRO A 2 -23.84 65.60 -1.31
CA PRO A 2 -23.96 64.70 -0.16
C PRO A 2 -22.72 63.82 0.00
N ASP A 3 -22.32 63.62 1.25
CA ASP A 3 -21.02 63.18 1.73
C ASP A 3 -20.69 61.70 1.48
N ALA A 4 -19.42 61.45 1.13
CA ALA A 4 -18.85 60.17 0.72
C ALA A 4 -18.50 59.23 1.89
N HIS A 5 -19.44 58.99 2.81
CA HIS A 5 -19.22 58.07 3.95
C HIS A 5 -20.25 56.93 4.08
N ALA A 6 -21.11 56.72 3.09
CA ALA A 6 -22.18 55.71 3.15
C ALA A 6 -22.00 54.51 2.20
N VAL A 7 -20.77 54.02 1.97
CA VAL A 7 -20.52 52.77 1.20
C VAL A 7 -19.51 51.86 1.91
N LEU A 8 -19.65 51.71 3.23
CA LEU A 8 -18.83 50.78 4.02
C LEU A 8 -19.71 50.05 5.06
N GLY A 9 -20.76 49.37 4.59
CA GLY A 9 -21.74 48.68 5.44
C GLY A 9 -21.76 47.16 5.28
N ASP A 10 -21.95 46.63 4.07
CA ASP A 10 -22.30 45.21 3.90
C ASP A 10 -21.42 44.43 2.90
N HIS A 11 -20.42 45.06 2.29
CA HIS A 11 -19.63 44.45 1.21
C HIS A 11 -18.29 43.81 1.65
N GLY A 12 -17.90 43.92 2.92
CA GLY A 12 -16.63 43.35 3.42
C GLY A 12 -16.75 41.92 3.95
N VAL A 13 -17.91 41.57 4.50
CA VAL A 13 -18.17 40.23 5.08
C VAL A 13 -18.49 39.20 4.01
N LEU A 14 -19.15 39.59 2.91
CA LEU A 14 -19.52 38.68 1.82
C LEU A 14 -18.29 38.09 1.11
N PRO A 15 -17.25 38.87 0.72
CA PRO A 15 -16.03 38.31 0.13
C PRO A 15 -15.28 37.40 1.10
N LEU A 16 -15.25 37.73 2.40
CA LEU A 16 -14.64 36.89 3.42
C LEU A 16 -15.40 35.59 3.63
N MET A 17 -16.74 35.63 3.66
CA MET A 17 -17.61 34.45 3.73
C MET A 17 -17.44 33.57 2.50
N VAL A 18 -17.39 34.16 1.29
CA VAL A 18 -17.18 33.42 0.03
C VAL A 18 -15.78 32.83 -0.02
N ALA A 19 -14.74 33.56 0.40
CA ALA A 19 -13.38 33.05 0.48
C ALA A 19 -13.25 31.94 1.53
N ALA A 20 -13.89 32.08 2.70
CA ALA A 20 -13.93 31.05 3.74
C ALA A 20 -14.72 29.81 3.27
N ALA A 21 -15.84 29.98 2.56
CA ALA A 21 -16.60 28.89 1.95
C ALA A 21 -15.79 28.18 0.85
N TRP A 22 -15.12 28.92 -0.03
CA TRP A 22 -14.24 28.37 -1.06
C TRP A 22 -13.06 27.62 -0.45
N TYR A 23 -12.40 28.22 0.55
CA TYR A 23 -11.29 27.61 1.28
C TYR A 23 -11.75 26.33 2.01
N SER A 24 -12.92 26.36 2.66
CA SER A 24 -13.46 25.19 3.33
C SER A 24 -13.86 24.09 2.34
N VAL A 25 -14.45 24.42 1.20
CA VAL A 25 -14.77 23.43 0.15
C VAL A 25 -13.50 22.86 -0.50
N MET A 26 -12.47 23.67 -0.73
CA MET A 26 -11.22 23.22 -1.38
C MET A 26 -10.29 22.46 -0.44
N TYR A 27 -10.17 22.88 0.82
CA TYR A 27 -9.15 22.39 1.74
C TYR A 27 -9.71 21.62 2.94
N LEU A 28 -10.92 21.92 3.41
CA LEU A 28 -11.55 21.21 4.53
C LEU A 28 -12.41 20.03 4.06
N LEU A 29 -13.16 20.17 2.96
CA LEU A 29 -13.90 19.09 2.32
C LEU A 29 -12.96 18.25 1.44
N LYS A 30 -12.08 17.51 2.11
CA LYS A 30 -11.17 16.58 1.44
C LYS A 30 -11.99 15.51 0.74
N THR A 31 -12.00 15.51 -0.60
CA THR A 31 -12.68 14.48 -1.38
C THR A 31 -12.23 13.10 -0.91
N PRO A 32 -13.17 12.20 -0.55
CA PRO A 32 -12.79 10.88 -0.06
C PRO A 32 -12.12 10.14 -1.21
N ARG A 33 -10.80 9.95 -1.13
CA ARG A 33 -10.04 9.22 -2.16
C ARG A 33 -10.29 7.71 -2.14
N ARG A 34 -10.87 7.20 -1.06
CA ARG A 34 -11.03 5.76 -0.80
C ARG A 34 -12.51 5.45 -0.63
N THR A 35 -13.22 5.46 -1.75
CA THR A 35 -14.68 5.26 -1.82
C THR A 35 -15.06 3.92 -2.43
N SER A 36 -14.10 3.00 -2.62
CA SER A 36 -14.45 1.67 -3.12
C SER A 36 -15.45 1.02 -2.16
N SER A 37 -16.53 0.49 -2.72
CA SER A 37 -17.57 -0.23 -1.98
C SER A 37 -17.04 -1.51 -1.33
N LEU A 38 -15.95 -2.06 -1.87
CA LEU A 38 -15.33 -3.27 -1.39
C LEU A 38 -14.30 -2.92 -0.29
N SER A 39 -14.68 -3.17 0.97
CA SER A 39 -13.75 -3.11 2.09
C SER A 39 -12.58 -4.09 1.89
N GLY A 40 -11.39 -3.75 2.39
CA GLY A 40 -10.22 -4.64 2.35
C GLY A 40 -10.51 -6.05 2.91
N LYS A 41 -11.38 -6.16 3.93
CA LYS A 41 -11.86 -7.46 4.43
C LYS A 41 -12.73 -8.19 3.41
N ALA A 42 -13.74 -7.52 2.85
CA ALA A 42 -14.66 -8.11 1.90
C ALA A 42 -13.93 -8.64 0.66
N TRP A 43 -12.89 -7.93 0.22
CA TRP A 43 -12.03 -8.37 -0.87
C TRP A 43 -11.24 -9.65 -0.54
N VAL A 44 -10.71 -9.77 0.68
CA VAL A 44 -10.01 -10.98 1.12
C VAL A 44 -10.97 -12.16 1.22
N ASP A 45 -12.17 -11.93 1.75
CA ASP A 45 -13.21 -12.95 1.86
C ASP A 45 -13.67 -13.43 0.45
N GLU A 46 -13.84 -12.51 -0.51
CA GLU A 46 -14.11 -12.83 -1.92
C GLU A 46 -12.97 -13.64 -2.56
N LEU A 47 -11.72 -13.29 -2.28
CA LEU A 47 -10.57 -13.98 -2.83
C LEU A 47 -10.44 -15.41 -2.30
N LEU A 48 -10.78 -15.62 -1.01
CA LEU A 48 -10.81 -16.94 -0.37
C LEU A 48 -11.96 -17.81 -0.85
N ALA A 49 -13.16 -17.23 -1.03
CA ALA A 49 -14.33 -17.96 -1.53
C ALA A 49 -14.29 -18.22 -3.05
N GLY A 50 -13.47 -17.46 -3.78
CA GLY A 50 -13.35 -17.54 -5.23
C GLY A 50 -12.38 -18.63 -5.72
N ASN A 51 -11.76 -18.38 -6.86
CA ASN A 51 -10.85 -19.34 -7.49
C ASN A 51 -9.50 -19.43 -6.75
N HIS A 52 -9.11 -20.65 -6.34
CA HIS A 52 -7.85 -20.91 -5.63
C HIS A 52 -6.61 -20.47 -6.44
N ARG A 53 -6.65 -20.52 -7.77
CA ARG A 53 -5.56 -20.03 -8.62
C ARG A 53 -5.38 -18.52 -8.50
N ARG A 54 -6.50 -17.77 -8.51
CA ARG A 54 -6.52 -16.32 -8.31
C ARG A 54 -5.96 -15.96 -6.93
N PHE A 55 -6.34 -16.70 -5.89
CA PHE A 55 -5.79 -16.50 -4.55
C PHE A 55 -4.27 -16.71 -4.54
N ARG A 56 -3.79 -17.81 -5.14
CA ARG A 56 -2.36 -18.13 -5.22
C ARG A 56 -1.55 -17.08 -5.98
N GLU A 57 -2.08 -16.55 -7.07
CA GLU A 57 -1.45 -15.48 -7.83
C GLU A 57 -1.31 -14.19 -7.00
N VAL A 58 -2.38 -13.79 -6.31
CA VAL A 58 -2.45 -12.54 -5.56
C VAL A 58 -1.74 -12.59 -4.19
N MET A 59 -1.80 -13.73 -3.49
CA MET A 59 -1.20 -13.87 -2.16
C MET A 59 0.15 -14.59 -2.18
N ARG A 60 0.56 -15.14 -3.34
CA ARG A 60 1.77 -15.99 -3.50
C ARG A 60 1.80 -17.18 -2.53
N MET A 61 0.63 -17.62 -2.08
CA MET A 61 0.43 -18.67 -1.10
C MET A 61 -0.86 -19.42 -1.41
N GLU A 62 -0.91 -20.70 -1.06
CA GLU A 62 -2.11 -21.53 -1.19
C GLU A 62 -3.14 -21.19 -0.09
N PRO A 63 -4.46 -21.17 -0.36
CA PRO A 63 -5.49 -20.82 0.62
C PRO A 63 -5.41 -21.65 1.91
N GLU A 64 -5.12 -22.94 1.80
CA GLU A 64 -4.97 -23.86 2.91
C GLU A 64 -3.80 -23.46 3.81
N THR A 65 -2.67 -23.07 3.20
CA THR A 65 -1.50 -22.56 3.94
C THR A 65 -1.81 -21.22 4.62
N PHE A 66 -2.63 -20.37 3.98
CA PHE A 66 -3.09 -19.12 4.57
C PHE A 66 -3.94 -19.34 5.83
N HIS A 67 -4.86 -20.31 5.80
CA HIS A 67 -5.65 -20.68 6.98
C HIS A 67 -4.79 -21.27 8.10
N GLN A 68 -3.82 -22.13 7.77
CA GLN A 68 -2.87 -22.65 8.76
C GLN A 68 -2.05 -21.53 9.39
N LEU A 69 -1.59 -20.57 8.59
CA LEU A 69 -0.85 -19.41 9.07
C LEU A 69 -1.70 -18.53 9.99
N LYS A 70 -2.96 -18.28 9.64
CA LYS A 70 -3.93 -17.58 10.50
C LYS A 70 -4.07 -18.31 11.84
N LEU A 71 -4.31 -19.63 11.83
CA LEU A 71 -4.49 -20.42 13.05
C LEU A 71 -3.26 -20.36 13.95
N LEU A 72 -2.07 -20.51 13.39
CA LEU A 72 -0.81 -20.43 14.16
C LEU A 72 -0.57 -19.05 14.78
N LEU A 73 -0.99 -17.98 14.10
CA LEU A 73 -0.87 -16.60 14.60
C LEU A 73 -1.88 -16.29 15.70
N LEU A 74 -3.08 -16.86 15.62
CA LEU A 74 -4.12 -16.74 16.64
C LEU A 74 -3.82 -17.58 17.88
N ASP A 75 -3.41 -18.84 17.69
CA ASP A 75 -3.10 -19.80 18.76
C ASP A 75 -1.99 -19.29 19.69
N LYS A 76 -1.02 -18.57 19.11
CA LYS A 76 0.08 -17.96 19.87
C LYS A 76 -0.21 -16.53 20.37
N ASP A 77 -1.43 -16.03 20.17
CA ASP A 77 -1.87 -14.66 20.47
C ASP A 77 -0.92 -13.58 19.92
N LEU A 78 -0.27 -13.86 18.80
CA LEU A 78 0.73 -12.98 18.20
C LEU A 78 0.08 -11.89 17.34
N LEU A 79 -1.11 -12.18 16.80
CA LEU A 79 -1.87 -11.24 16.00
C LEU A 79 -3.28 -11.10 16.56
N ARG A 80 -3.61 -9.91 17.05
CA ARG A 80 -4.95 -9.59 17.53
C ARG A 80 -5.74 -8.83 16.48
N PRO A 81 -7.06 -9.10 16.34
CA PRO A 81 -7.91 -8.26 15.52
C PRO A 81 -7.92 -6.82 16.08
N SER A 82 -7.99 -5.83 15.20
CA SER A 82 -8.20 -4.44 15.59
C SER A 82 -9.64 -4.04 15.30
N ARG A 83 -10.13 -2.98 15.96
CA ARG A 83 -11.50 -2.46 15.82
C ARG A 83 -11.98 -2.37 14.37
N TRP A 84 -11.08 -2.03 13.46
CA TRP A 84 -11.40 -1.82 12.05
C TRP A 84 -10.73 -2.79 11.10
N VAL A 85 -9.78 -3.63 11.53
CA VAL A 85 -8.96 -4.48 10.66
C VAL A 85 -8.89 -5.89 11.23
N SER A 86 -9.37 -6.86 10.45
CA SER A 86 -9.36 -8.28 10.82
C SER A 86 -7.96 -8.90 10.74
N VAL A 87 -7.75 -10.04 11.40
CA VAL A 87 -6.48 -10.77 11.32
C VAL A 87 -6.21 -11.24 9.89
N GLU A 88 -7.24 -11.67 9.15
CA GLU A 88 -7.09 -12.04 7.73
C GLU A 88 -6.62 -10.85 6.90
N GLU A 89 -7.22 -9.68 7.12
CA GLU A 89 -6.86 -8.47 6.38
C GLU A 89 -5.42 -8.02 6.68
N LYS A 90 -4.97 -8.11 7.94
CA LYS A 90 -3.56 -7.83 8.30
C LYS A 90 -2.59 -8.76 7.59
N LEU A 91 -2.91 -10.06 7.58
CA LEU A 91 -2.09 -11.06 6.93
C LEU A 91 -2.07 -10.88 5.41
N ALA A 92 -3.23 -10.60 4.83
CA ALA A 92 -3.38 -10.29 3.41
C ALA A 92 -2.57 -9.05 3.00
N ILE A 93 -2.59 -7.97 3.79
CA ILE A 93 -1.76 -6.77 3.55
C ILE A 93 -0.28 -7.15 3.53
N PHE A 94 0.18 -7.93 4.50
CA PHE A 94 1.57 -8.38 4.56
C PHE A 94 1.96 -9.21 3.32
N LEU A 95 1.15 -10.21 2.97
CA LEU A 95 1.41 -11.08 1.81
C LEU A 95 1.32 -10.33 0.49
N PHE A 96 0.40 -9.38 0.36
CA PHE A 96 0.26 -8.55 -0.83
C PHE A 96 1.52 -7.69 -1.04
N ILE A 97 1.98 -6.99 0.01
CA ILE A 97 3.20 -6.18 -0.04
C ILE A 97 4.44 -7.05 -0.27
N ALA A 98 4.59 -8.14 0.48
CA ALA A 98 5.76 -9.00 0.41
C ALA A 98 5.84 -9.80 -0.91
N GLY A 99 4.69 -10.31 -1.39
CA GLY A 99 4.58 -11.16 -2.56
C GLY A 99 4.62 -10.40 -3.89
N HIS A 100 4.16 -9.15 -3.93
CA HIS A 100 4.14 -8.33 -5.15
C HIS A 100 5.14 -7.18 -5.14
N ALA A 101 5.93 -7.02 -4.07
CA ALA A 101 6.73 -5.82 -3.83
C ALA A 101 5.89 -4.53 -3.97
N ALA A 102 4.61 -4.61 -3.58
CA ALA A 102 3.66 -3.53 -3.74
C ALA A 102 4.06 -2.34 -2.85
N SER A 103 3.88 -1.12 -3.36
CA SER A 103 4.15 0.07 -2.57
C SER A 103 3.07 0.25 -1.50
N ASN A 104 3.36 1.04 -0.46
CA ASN A 104 2.35 1.41 0.53
C ASN A 104 1.14 2.09 -0.14
N ARG A 105 1.34 2.83 -1.24
CA ARG A 105 0.23 3.46 -1.98
C ARG A 105 -0.67 2.42 -2.65
N ASP A 106 -0.09 1.38 -3.25
CA ASP A 106 -0.85 0.31 -3.90
C ASP A 106 -1.66 -0.49 -2.88
N ALA A 107 -1.09 -0.78 -1.72
CA ALA A 107 -1.79 -1.43 -0.62
C ALA A 107 -2.90 -0.54 -0.03
N GLN A 108 -2.65 0.76 0.10
CA GLN A 108 -3.68 1.72 0.54
C GLN A 108 -4.86 1.78 -0.42
N GLU A 109 -4.61 1.71 -1.72
CA GLU A 109 -5.66 1.67 -2.74
C GLU A 109 -6.39 0.34 -2.72
N ARG A 110 -5.69 -0.78 -2.64
CA ARG A 110 -6.36 -2.10 -2.65
C ARG A 110 -7.23 -2.34 -1.43
N PHE A 111 -6.69 -2.11 -0.24
CA PHE A 111 -7.37 -2.41 1.01
C PHE A 111 -8.22 -1.24 1.54
N GLN A 112 -8.21 -0.10 0.83
CA GLN A 112 -8.94 1.11 1.20
C GLN A 112 -8.61 1.58 2.64
N ARG A 113 -7.36 1.38 3.06
CA ARG A 113 -6.86 1.80 4.38
C ARG A 113 -5.93 3.00 4.28
N SER A 114 -5.78 3.72 5.38
CA SER A 114 -4.76 4.78 5.48
C SER A 114 -3.35 4.16 5.48
N GLY A 115 -2.37 4.89 4.97
CA GLY A 115 -0.98 4.41 4.95
C GLY A 115 -0.43 4.09 6.34
N TRP A 116 -0.86 4.84 7.36
CA TRP A 116 -0.54 4.54 8.76
C TRP A 116 -1.07 3.15 9.17
N THR A 117 -2.31 2.83 8.79
CA THR A 117 -2.91 1.51 9.06
C THR A 117 -2.15 0.40 8.35
N ILE A 118 -1.82 0.58 7.07
CA ILE A 118 -1.04 -0.40 6.28
C ILE A 118 0.32 -0.67 6.95
N THR A 119 1.08 0.38 7.26
CA THR A 119 2.39 0.26 7.91
C THR A 119 2.28 -0.41 9.28
N ARG A 120 1.26 -0.06 10.07
CA ARG A 120 1.01 -0.68 11.37
C ARG A 120 0.74 -2.18 11.23
N CYS A 121 -0.18 -2.57 10.35
CA CYS A 121 -0.52 -3.98 10.12
C CYS A 121 0.70 -4.79 9.66
N PHE A 122 1.50 -4.22 8.76
CA PHE A 122 2.74 -4.84 8.29
C PHE A 122 3.74 -5.08 9.43
N ASN A 123 3.95 -4.09 10.30
CA ASN A 123 4.85 -4.19 11.43
C ASN A 123 4.35 -5.16 12.51
N GLU A 124 3.03 -5.25 12.73
CA GLU A 124 2.45 -6.23 13.66
C GLU A 124 2.73 -7.67 13.20
N VAL A 125 2.58 -7.95 11.90
CA VAL A 125 2.90 -9.28 11.33
C VAL A 125 4.40 -9.58 11.37
N LEU A 126 5.25 -8.57 11.14
CA LEU A 126 6.70 -8.74 11.28
C LEU A 126 7.12 -9.08 12.71
N ARG A 127 6.58 -8.39 13.72
CA ARG A 127 6.87 -8.69 15.13
C ARG A 127 6.40 -10.10 15.50
N ALA A 128 5.21 -10.49 15.05
CA ALA A 128 4.72 -11.86 15.22
C ALA A 128 5.67 -12.91 14.63
N ARG A 129 6.28 -12.63 13.47
CA ARG A 129 7.31 -13.48 12.87
C ARG A 129 8.55 -13.61 13.74
N ASP A 130 9.06 -12.49 14.24
CA ASP A 130 10.29 -12.47 15.03
C ASP A 130 10.11 -13.23 16.35
N THR A 131 8.91 -13.18 16.94
CA THR A 131 8.58 -13.95 18.16
C THR A 131 8.28 -15.44 17.90
N ALA A 132 7.76 -15.81 16.72
CA ALA A 132 7.31 -17.18 16.41
C ALA A 132 8.40 -18.13 15.86
N GLN A 133 9.68 -17.80 16.00
CA GLN A 133 10.82 -18.33 15.22
C GLN A 133 11.02 -19.87 15.14
N SER A 134 10.28 -20.70 15.87
CA SER A 134 10.45 -22.17 15.81
C SER A 134 9.71 -22.88 14.66
N LYS A 135 8.61 -22.32 14.10
CA LYS A 135 7.83 -23.00 13.02
C LYS A 135 7.47 -22.13 11.81
N MET A 136 7.36 -20.81 11.95
CA MET A 136 6.90 -19.92 10.86
C MET A 136 8.00 -19.56 9.84
N VAL A 137 9.26 -19.76 10.21
CA VAL A 137 10.43 -19.45 9.38
C VAL A 137 10.49 -20.33 8.14
N SER A 138 10.09 -21.60 8.18
CA SER A 138 10.11 -22.49 7.00
C SER A 138 9.08 -22.10 5.94
N VAL A 139 7.86 -21.77 6.36
CA VAL A 139 6.76 -21.31 5.49
C VAL A 139 7.14 -20.00 4.79
N LEU A 140 7.69 -19.04 5.54
CA LEU A 140 8.13 -17.76 4.98
C LEU A 140 9.45 -17.85 4.22
N GLN A 141 10.36 -18.77 4.56
CA GLN A 141 11.57 -19.03 3.77
C GLN A 141 11.22 -19.58 2.39
N GLY A 142 10.17 -20.40 2.24
CA GLY A 142 9.65 -20.80 0.94
C GLY A 142 9.22 -19.61 0.08
N LEU A 143 8.52 -18.64 0.70
CA LEU A 143 8.07 -17.40 0.05
C LEU A 143 9.24 -16.46 -0.33
N PHE A 144 10.25 -16.35 0.53
CA PHE A 144 11.41 -15.46 0.31
C PHE A 144 12.54 -16.08 -0.53
N ARG A 145 12.59 -17.41 -0.72
CA ARG A 145 13.63 -18.11 -1.50
C ARG A 145 13.73 -17.58 -2.95
N ASN A 146 12.63 -17.09 -3.50
CA ASN A 146 12.55 -16.53 -4.85
C ASN A 146 13.00 -15.05 -4.96
N ARG A 147 13.34 -14.37 -3.85
CA ARG A 147 13.81 -12.97 -3.91
C ARG A 147 15.30 -12.84 -4.20
N LYS A 148 16.12 -13.85 -3.88
CA LYS A 148 17.56 -13.81 -4.19
C LYS A 148 17.80 -13.78 -5.69
N SER A 149 17.05 -14.52 -6.49
CA SER A 149 17.09 -14.48 -7.96
C SER A 149 16.59 -13.15 -8.52
N PHE A 150 15.53 -12.57 -7.96
CA PHE A 150 14.96 -11.30 -8.43
C PHE A 150 15.84 -10.08 -8.12
N VAL A 151 16.41 -9.99 -6.92
CA VAL A 151 17.37 -8.92 -6.58
C VAL A 151 18.64 -9.05 -7.42
N GLN A 152 19.11 -10.28 -7.66
CA GLN A 152 20.25 -10.54 -8.54
C GLN A 152 19.94 -10.16 -9.99
N GLN A 153 18.78 -10.54 -10.53
CA GLN A 153 18.34 -10.16 -11.88
C GLN A 153 18.12 -8.66 -12.02
N ALA A 154 17.57 -7.98 -11.00
CA ALA A 154 17.41 -6.53 -11.02
C ALA A 154 18.76 -5.80 -11.00
N SER A 155 19.74 -6.33 -10.27
CA SER A 155 21.13 -5.82 -10.27
C SER A 155 21.81 -6.03 -11.64
N GLU A 156 21.70 -7.22 -12.22
CA GLU A 156 22.26 -7.51 -13.55
C GLU A 156 21.59 -6.67 -14.65
N MET A 157 20.28 -6.46 -14.59
CA MET A 157 19.56 -5.58 -15.52
C MET A 157 19.95 -4.10 -15.36
N ALA A 158 20.26 -3.65 -14.14
CA ALA A 158 20.78 -2.30 -13.91
C ALA A 158 22.20 -2.13 -14.48
N LYS A 159 23.06 -3.14 -14.35
CA LYS A 159 24.40 -3.17 -14.95
C LYS A 159 24.34 -3.16 -16.48
N LEU A 160 23.47 -3.96 -17.09
CA LEU A 160 23.23 -3.98 -18.54
C LEU A 160 22.76 -2.61 -19.07
N ARG A 161 21.86 -1.94 -18.34
CA ARG A 161 21.38 -0.60 -18.71
C ARG A 161 22.46 0.48 -18.62
N LEU A 162 23.37 0.36 -17.65
CA LEU A 162 24.55 1.26 -17.55
C LEU A 162 25.53 1.02 -18.70
N GLN A 163 25.78 -0.24 -19.06
CA GLN A 163 26.67 -0.57 -20.18
C GLN A 163 26.10 -0.11 -21.54
N LEU A 164 24.80 -0.25 -21.77
CA LEU A 164 24.12 0.29 -22.96
C LEU A 164 24.20 1.82 -23.03
N ARG A 165 24.08 2.52 -21.89
CA ARG A 165 24.21 3.98 -21.84
C ARG A 165 25.64 4.45 -22.18
N ASN A 166 26.65 3.75 -21.67
CA ASN A 166 28.05 4.11 -21.89
C ASN A 166 28.51 3.80 -23.34
N THR A 167 28.02 2.70 -23.93
CA THR A 167 28.31 2.36 -25.33
C THR A 167 27.67 3.32 -26.33
N VAL A 168 26.42 3.76 -26.08
CA VAL A 168 25.73 4.76 -26.92
C VAL A 168 26.35 6.16 -26.80
N SER A 169 26.93 6.53 -25.65
CA SER A 169 27.69 7.78 -25.51
C SER A 169 29.04 7.72 -26.24
N ASN A 170 29.76 6.60 -26.18
CA ASN A 170 31.05 6.46 -26.87
C ASN A 170 30.90 6.41 -28.40
N SER A 171 29.82 5.84 -28.94
CA SER A 171 29.57 5.82 -30.39
C SER A 171 29.16 7.17 -30.97
N ARG A 172 28.71 8.14 -30.15
CA ARG A 172 28.41 9.51 -30.61
C ARG A 172 29.63 10.43 -30.64
N LEU A 173 30.68 10.10 -29.88
CA LEU A 173 31.91 10.89 -29.84
C LEU A 173 32.88 10.53 -30.98
N SER A 174 32.68 9.39 -31.66
CA SER A 174 33.55 8.91 -32.76
C SER A 174 33.10 9.32 -34.17
N THR A 175 31.96 10.02 -34.33
CA THR A 175 31.41 10.43 -35.65
C THR A 175 31.50 11.94 -35.93
N THR A 176 32.19 12.70 -35.07
CA THR A 176 32.45 14.14 -35.23
C THR A 176 33.96 14.44 -35.30
N GLY A 177 34.72 13.54 -35.93
CA GLY A 177 36.13 13.73 -36.29
C GLY A 177 36.29 13.66 -37.80
#